data_AF-A0A1I1SBV7-F1
#
_entry.id   AF-A0A1I1SBV7-F1
#
_cell.length_a   1.000
_cell.length_b   1.000
_cell.length_c   1.000
_cell.angle_alpha   90.00
_cell.angle_beta   90.00
_cell.angle_gamma   90.00
#
_symmetry.space_group_name_H-M   'P 1'
#
loop_
_entity.id
_entity.type
_entity.pdbx_description
1 polymer ?
#
loop_
_entity_poly.entity_id
_entity_poly.type
_entity_poly.pdbx_seq_one_letter_code
_entity_poly.pdbx_strand_id
1 'polypeptide(L)'
;MLNNYLLGILYGDGYIQIINNRETVFFSTTHKEIADKLVSNLSNYGIIHNHYTRNNDVDSKKENYEILEVIQITDPRFLQELKECGYASSAVEARIKFDSDFLRGYMESKGTFFKSHSRGSEFWRISISGNYEDLTYIKKLFETNLGIKVGEVLQRREREAYGVYSNSYRLSTQSRDAVTKIIQLIKGEEISTYLKEKIKGFDRFHANTPFNAKRRVFKHYRNATLAMARELGLTIKGIRGSTGTKGFRAIFLWEADCPVLCFKGWEGAYKWVSKEYEKSTGYRAPMVESAD
;
A
#
# COMPACT_ATOMS: atom_id res chain seq x y z
N MET A 1 10.90 -26.41 1.70
CA MET A 1 12.17 -25.65 1.58
C MET A 1 11.85 -24.18 1.41
N LEU A 2 10.91 -23.89 0.50
CA LEU A 2 10.41 -22.56 0.24
C LEU A 2 9.25 -22.22 1.18
N ASN A 3 9.38 -21.17 1.98
CA ASN A 3 8.24 -20.61 2.70
C ASN A 3 7.46 -19.64 1.78
N ASN A 4 6.23 -19.29 2.15
CA ASN A 4 5.38 -18.41 1.35
C ASN A 4 6.05 -17.04 1.11
N TYR A 5 6.80 -16.52 2.07
CA TYR A 5 7.54 -15.25 1.93
C TYR A 5 8.57 -15.26 0.80
N LEU A 6 9.45 -16.28 0.78
CA LEU A 6 10.46 -16.42 -0.28
C LEU A 6 9.81 -16.74 -1.63
N LEU A 7 8.71 -17.50 -1.64
CA LEU A 7 7.92 -17.70 -2.85
C LEU A 7 7.38 -16.36 -3.38
N GLY A 8 6.89 -15.48 -2.51
CA GLY A 8 6.45 -14.13 -2.88
C GLY A 8 7.57 -13.26 -3.44
N ILE A 9 8.76 -13.30 -2.84
CA ILE A 9 9.97 -12.60 -3.34
C ILE A 9 10.33 -13.09 -4.74
N LEU A 10 10.42 -14.41 -4.93
CA LEU A 10 10.75 -15.02 -6.21
C LEU A 10 9.66 -14.74 -7.24
N TYR A 11 8.38 -14.69 -6.84
CA TYR A 11 7.30 -14.38 -7.77
C TYR A 11 7.37 -12.92 -8.25
N GLY A 12 7.87 -12.03 -7.41
CA GLY A 12 8.14 -10.65 -7.78
C GLY A 12 9.26 -10.56 -8.82
N ASP A 13 10.51 -10.79 -8.45
CA ASP A 13 11.68 -10.51 -9.31
C ASP A 13 12.39 -11.74 -9.86
N GLY A 14 11.89 -12.93 -9.57
CA GLY A 14 12.40 -14.17 -10.13
C GLY A 14 11.84 -14.44 -11.54
N TYR A 15 12.63 -15.12 -12.36
CA TYR A 15 12.16 -15.67 -13.63
C TYR A 15 12.89 -16.97 -13.95
N ILE A 16 12.25 -17.85 -14.73
CA ILE A 16 12.86 -19.08 -15.23
C ILE A 16 13.35 -18.83 -16.65
N GLN A 17 14.59 -19.22 -16.92
CA GLN A 17 15.20 -19.20 -18.24
C GLN A 17 15.79 -20.56 -18.57
N ILE A 18 15.71 -20.96 -19.84
CA ILE A 18 16.39 -22.15 -20.34
C ILE A 18 17.79 -21.73 -20.81
N ILE A 19 18.83 -22.30 -20.19
CA ILE A 19 20.23 -22.11 -20.57
C ILE A 19 20.83 -23.50 -20.82
N ASN A 20 21.41 -23.71 -22.01
CA ASN A 20 22.02 -25.00 -22.38
C ASN A 20 21.07 -26.19 -22.14
N ASN A 21 19.80 -26.06 -22.55
CA ASN A 21 18.72 -27.04 -22.33
C ASN A 21 18.44 -27.38 -20.85
N ARG A 22 18.82 -26.50 -19.92
CA ARG A 22 18.49 -26.61 -18.49
C ARG A 22 17.70 -25.40 -18.04
N GLU A 23 16.58 -25.65 -17.36
CA GLU A 23 15.86 -24.59 -16.66
C GLU A 23 16.75 -24.05 -15.53
N THR A 24 16.77 -22.73 -15.39
CA THR A 24 17.55 -22.01 -14.40
C THR A 24 16.67 -20.89 -13.86
N VAL A 25 16.57 -20.79 -12.53
CA VAL A 25 15.89 -19.66 -11.89
C VAL A 25 16.90 -18.53 -11.72
N PHE A 26 16.54 -17.35 -12.20
CA PHE A 26 17.26 -16.13 -11.95
C PHE A 26 16.44 -15.25 -11.04
N PHE A 27 17.07 -14.72 -10.00
CA PHE A 27 16.50 -13.68 -9.17
C PHE A 27 17.47 -12.50 -9.16
N SER A 28 16.94 -11.30 -9.33
CA SER A 28 17.76 -10.09 -9.29
C SER A 28 17.11 -9.03 -8.42
N THR A 29 17.89 -8.36 -7.58
CA THR A 29 17.39 -7.29 -6.73
C THR A 29 18.48 -6.28 -6.43
N THR A 30 18.09 -5.03 -6.20
CA THR A 30 18.98 -3.99 -5.66
C THR A 30 18.94 -3.93 -4.13
N HIS A 31 18.18 -4.82 -3.49
CA HIS A 31 18.06 -4.90 -2.04
C HIS A 31 18.92 -6.05 -1.51
N LYS A 32 20.15 -5.72 -1.07
CA LYS A 32 21.10 -6.71 -0.56
C LYS A 32 20.52 -7.62 0.52
N GLU A 33 19.76 -7.06 1.46
CA GLU A 33 19.15 -7.85 2.53
C GLU A 33 18.18 -8.93 2.01
N ILE A 34 17.45 -8.65 0.91
CA ILE A 34 16.55 -9.64 0.28
C ILE A 34 17.38 -10.75 -0.38
N ALA A 35 18.46 -10.38 -1.07
CA ALA A 35 19.38 -11.35 -1.67
C ALA A 35 20.02 -12.25 -0.61
N ASP A 36 20.55 -11.66 0.47
CA ASP A 36 21.21 -12.38 1.56
C ASP A 36 20.23 -13.34 2.27
N LYS A 37 18.96 -12.94 2.46
CA LYS A 37 17.91 -13.83 2.98
C LYS A 37 17.66 -15.04 2.07
N LEU A 38 17.56 -14.81 0.75
CA LEU A 38 17.37 -15.89 -0.21
C LEU A 38 18.59 -16.84 -0.24
N VAL A 39 19.81 -16.30 -0.34
CA VAL A 39 21.06 -17.07 -0.31
C VAL A 39 21.20 -17.90 0.96
N SER A 40 20.89 -17.31 2.12
CA SER A 40 20.96 -18.00 3.41
C SER A 40 19.96 -19.16 3.46
N ASN A 41 18.73 -18.96 2.97
CA ASN A 41 17.74 -20.03 2.89
C ASN A 41 18.20 -21.16 1.96
N LEU A 42 18.67 -20.83 0.75
CA LEU A 42 19.19 -21.81 -0.20
C LEU A 42 20.35 -22.61 0.39
N SER A 43 21.29 -21.93 1.06
CA SER A 43 22.45 -22.55 1.70
C SER A 43 22.05 -23.49 2.84
N ASN A 44 21.08 -23.10 3.69
CA ASN A 44 20.60 -23.91 4.80
C ASN A 44 20.00 -25.24 4.34
N TYR A 45 19.42 -25.29 3.13
CA TYR A 45 18.88 -26.51 2.54
C TYR A 45 19.82 -27.19 1.54
N GLY A 46 21.07 -26.72 1.43
CA GLY A 46 22.07 -27.27 0.52
C GLY A 46 21.66 -27.19 -0.96
N ILE A 47 21.02 -26.09 -1.35
CA ILE A 47 20.58 -25.85 -2.73
C ILE A 47 21.71 -25.24 -3.55
N ILE A 48 21.97 -25.83 -4.72
CA ILE A 48 23.01 -25.38 -5.64
C ILE A 48 22.59 -24.04 -6.26
N HIS A 49 23.37 -23.00 -5.98
CA HIS A 49 23.17 -21.66 -6.52
C HIS A 49 24.50 -20.93 -6.70
N ASN A 50 24.51 -19.97 -7.62
CA ASN A 50 25.57 -18.98 -7.76
C ASN A 50 25.02 -17.61 -7.35
N HIS A 51 25.85 -16.81 -6.70
CA HIS A 51 25.52 -15.45 -6.29
C HIS A 51 26.57 -14.49 -6.85
N TYR A 52 26.10 -13.48 -7.59
CA TYR A 52 26.92 -12.45 -8.20
C TYR A 52 26.48 -11.09 -7.69
N THR A 53 27.44 -10.27 -7.26
CA THR A 53 27.21 -8.88 -6.90
C THR A 53 27.82 -8.01 -7.99
N ARG A 54 27.01 -7.17 -8.63
CA ARG A 54 27.47 -6.18 -9.61
C ARG A 54 27.39 -4.79 -8.99
N ASN A 55 28.54 -4.15 -8.85
CA ASN A 55 28.61 -2.73 -8.52
C ASN A 55 28.43 -1.92 -9.79
N ASN A 56 27.54 -0.92 -9.75
CA ASN A 56 27.44 0.06 -10.82
C ASN A 56 28.40 1.21 -10.54
N ASP A 57 29.50 1.27 -11.28
CA ASP A 57 30.47 2.39 -11.24
C ASP A 57 29.91 3.65 -11.93
N VAL A 58 28.77 4.16 -11.46
CA VAL A 58 28.17 5.38 -12.03
C VAL A 58 28.36 6.52 -11.05
N ASP A 59 29.25 7.44 -11.41
CA ASP A 59 29.64 8.68 -10.73
C ASP A 59 28.48 9.71 -10.54
N SER A 60 27.23 9.29 -10.70
CA SER A 60 26.06 10.15 -10.58
C SER A 60 25.53 10.13 -9.16
N LYS A 61 25.69 11.25 -8.45
CA LYS A 61 25.10 11.59 -7.13
C LYS A 61 23.57 11.55 -7.06
N LYS A 62 22.89 10.88 -7.99
CA LYS A 62 21.43 10.78 -8.07
C LYS A 62 21.07 9.35 -8.45
N GLU A 63 20.59 8.63 -7.44
CA GLU A 63 19.82 7.37 -7.46
C GLU A 63 20.55 6.16 -6.85
N ASN A 64 19.95 5.62 -5.77
CA ASN A 64 20.44 4.55 -4.88
C ASN A 64 20.51 3.14 -5.53
N TYR A 65 20.95 3.01 -6.78
CA TYR A 65 21.05 1.73 -7.52
C TYR A 65 22.49 1.24 -7.64
N GLU A 66 23.24 1.35 -6.54
CA GLU A 66 24.70 1.15 -6.51
C GLU A 66 25.10 -0.33 -6.59
N ILE A 67 24.22 -1.25 -6.16
CA ILE A 67 24.50 -2.69 -6.12
C ILE A 67 23.32 -3.47 -6.71
N LEU A 68 23.60 -4.34 -7.69
CA LEU A 68 22.69 -5.33 -8.22
C LEU A 68 23.15 -6.73 -7.78
N GLU A 69 22.32 -7.40 -7.00
CA GLU A 69 22.53 -8.78 -6.59
C GLU A 69 21.80 -9.70 -7.58
N VAL A 70 22.50 -10.71 -8.10
CA VAL A 70 21.96 -11.70 -9.04
C VAL A 70 22.21 -13.09 -8.47
N ILE A 71 21.14 -13.86 -8.30
CA ILE A 71 21.18 -15.22 -7.79
C ILE A 71 20.69 -16.15 -8.90
N GLN A 72 21.52 -17.12 -9.25
CA GLN A 72 21.23 -18.15 -10.24
C GLN A 72 21.08 -19.49 -9.56
N ILE A 73 19.92 -20.14 -9.67
CA ILE A 73 19.62 -21.41 -9.02
C ILE A 73 19.43 -22.47 -10.10
N THR A 74 20.24 -23.53 -10.04
CA THR A 74 20.26 -24.62 -11.03
C THR A 74 19.89 -25.98 -10.44
N ASP A 75 19.55 -26.01 -9.14
CA ASP A 75 19.19 -27.23 -8.44
C ASP A 75 17.85 -27.80 -8.91
N PRO A 76 17.81 -29.06 -9.42
CA PRO A 76 16.57 -29.69 -9.88
C PRO A 76 15.51 -29.84 -8.80
N ARG A 77 15.90 -30.03 -7.53
CA ARG A 77 14.96 -30.20 -6.40
C ARG A 77 14.19 -28.90 -6.17
N PHE A 78 14.90 -27.78 -6.24
CA PHE A 78 14.31 -26.45 -6.10
C PHE A 78 13.35 -26.12 -7.24
N LEU A 79 13.74 -26.45 -8.48
CA LEU A 79 12.88 -26.28 -9.66
C LEU A 79 11.60 -27.12 -9.57
N GLN A 80 11.71 -28.36 -9.10
CA GLN A 80 10.55 -29.22 -8.89
C GLN A 80 9.60 -28.62 -7.83
N GLU A 81 10.11 -28.19 -6.68
CA GLU A 81 9.31 -27.56 -5.63
C GLU A 81 8.62 -26.27 -6.11
N LEU A 82 9.29 -25.44 -6.92
CA LEU A 82 8.68 -24.26 -7.54
C LEU A 82 7.51 -24.61 -8.47
N LYS A 83 7.67 -25.68 -9.27
CA LYS A 83 6.60 -26.16 -10.17
C LYS A 83 5.41 -26.69 -9.38
N GLU A 84 5.65 -27.45 -8.32
CA GLU A 84 4.61 -27.94 -7.41
C GLU A 84 3.87 -26.80 -6.71
N CYS A 85 4.54 -25.68 -6.46
CA CYS A 85 3.94 -24.45 -5.93
C CYS A 85 3.16 -23.62 -6.97
N GLY A 86 3.11 -24.05 -8.24
CA GLY A 86 2.39 -23.35 -9.30
C GLY A 86 3.15 -22.17 -9.93
N TYR A 87 4.45 -21.99 -9.64
CA TYR A 87 5.23 -20.80 -10.00
C TYR A 87 5.20 -20.44 -11.51
N ALA A 88 5.20 -21.46 -12.37
CA ALA A 88 5.15 -21.31 -13.84
C ALA A 88 3.78 -21.67 -14.44
N SER A 89 2.73 -21.76 -13.62
CA SER A 89 1.37 -22.08 -14.10
C SER A 89 0.85 -20.99 -15.04
N SER A 90 0.05 -21.35 -16.04
CA SER A 90 -0.69 -20.36 -16.84
C SER A 90 -1.84 -19.70 -16.06
N ALA A 91 -2.33 -20.35 -15.01
CA ALA A 91 -3.41 -19.83 -14.16
C ALA A 91 -2.87 -18.91 -13.06
N VAL A 92 -3.35 -17.66 -13.03
CA VAL A 92 -2.89 -16.63 -12.07
C VAL A 92 -3.20 -16.99 -10.61
N GLU A 93 -4.31 -17.68 -10.36
CA GLU A 93 -4.72 -18.17 -9.04
C GLU A 93 -3.83 -19.30 -8.50
N ALA A 94 -3.13 -20.02 -9.38
CA ALA A 94 -2.14 -21.02 -8.97
C ALA A 94 -0.80 -20.35 -8.61
N ARG A 95 -0.50 -19.20 -9.23
CA ARG A 95 0.73 -18.44 -9.04
C ARG A 95 0.68 -17.52 -7.81
N ILE A 96 -0.43 -16.79 -7.64
CA ILE A 96 -0.59 -15.73 -6.63
C ILE A 96 -1.49 -16.23 -5.50
N LYS A 97 -0.92 -16.34 -4.30
CA LYS A 97 -1.62 -16.83 -3.11
C LYS A 97 -2.11 -15.65 -2.25
N PHE A 98 -3.36 -15.69 -1.79
CA PHE A 98 -3.84 -14.74 -0.77
C PHE A 98 -3.39 -15.20 0.62
N ASP A 99 -2.09 -15.04 0.86
CA ASP A 99 -1.39 -15.40 2.09
C ASP A 99 -0.55 -14.20 2.53
N SER A 100 -0.53 -13.89 3.83
CA SER A 100 0.14 -12.69 4.35
C SER A 100 1.64 -12.69 4.09
N ASP A 101 2.28 -13.86 4.20
CA ASP A 101 3.73 -13.99 4.01
C ASP A 101 4.07 -13.91 2.52
N PHE A 102 3.28 -14.57 1.67
CA PHE A 102 3.42 -14.44 0.21
C PHE A 102 3.28 -12.99 -0.25
N LEU A 103 2.21 -12.31 0.18
CA LEU A 103 1.96 -10.93 -0.21
C LEU A 103 3.02 -9.99 0.37
N ARG A 104 3.52 -10.24 1.58
CA ARG A 104 4.66 -9.50 2.15
C ARG A 104 5.90 -9.64 1.26
N GLY A 105 6.28 -10.86 0.88
CA GLY A 105 7.44 -11.10 0.01
C GLY A 105 7.29 -10.44 -1.35
N TYR A 106 6.11 -10.58 -1.97
CA TYR A 106 5.80 -9.93 -3.24
C TYR A 106 5.87 -8.41 -3.16
N MET A 107 5.37 -7.82 -2.07
CA MET A 107 5.39 -6.38 -1.84
C MET A 107 6.78 -5.84 -1.51
N GLU A 108 7.69 -6.65 -0.97
CA GLU A 108 9.10 -6.23 -0.81
C GLU A 108 9.83 -6.15 -2.14
N SER A 109 9.51 -7.04 -3.08
CA SER A 109 10.09 -7.05 -4.42
C SER A 109 9.46 -6.00 -5.34
N LYS A 110 8.13 -5.93 -5.40
CA LYS A 110 7.39 -5.10 -6.37
C LYS A 110 6.75 -3.84 -5.78
N GLY A 111 6.69 -3.73 -4.46
CA GLY A 111 5.99 -2.66 -3.77
C GLY A 111 6.87 -1.43 -3.54
N THR A 112 6.32 -0.27 -3.87
CA THR A 112 6.89 1.04 -3.52
C THR A 112 5.99 1.72 -2.50
N PHE A 113 6.58 2.08 -1.36
CA PHE A 113 5.89 2.74 -0.25
C PHE A 113 6.50 4.13 -0.05
N PHE A 114 5.69 5.16 -0.27
CA PHE A 114 6.20 6.52 -0.19
C PHE A 114 5.14 7.52 0.26
N LYS A 115 5.62 8.56 0.92
CA LYS A 115 4.86 9.79 1.14
C LYS A 115 4.84 10.58 -0.17
N SER A 116 3.68 11.11 -0.51
CA SER A 116 3.49 11.97 -1.66
C SER A 116 2.76 13.24 -1.22
N HIS A 117 3.13 14.34 -1.84
CA HIS A 117 2.56 15.65 -1.62
C HIS A 117 1.77 16.05 -2.86
N SER A 118 0.52 16.45 -2.68
CA SER A 118 -0.27 17.03 -3.76
C SER A 118 -1.19 18.11 -3.23
N ARG A 119 -1.15 19.30 -3.85
CA ARG A 119 -2.05 20.43 -3.57
C ARG A 119 -2.17 20.78 -2.08
N GLY A 120 -1.04 20.76 -1.36
CA GLY A 120 -0.94 21.08 0.07
C GLY A 120 -1.40 19.95 1.00
N SER A 121 -1.49 18.71 0.53
CA SER A 121 -1.78 17.55 1.37
C SER A 121 -0.72 16.48 1.25
N GLU A 122 -0.42 15.84 2.37
CA GLU A 122 0.45 14.68 2.44
C GLU A 122 -0.39 13.41 2.48
N PHE A 123 0.05 12.36 1.81
CA PHE A 123 -0.57 11.05 1.92
C PHE A 123 0.47 9.96 1.68
N TRP A 124 0.23 8.79 2.24
CA TRP A 124 0.95 7.59 1.84
C TRP A 124 0.32 7.01 0.60
N ARG A 125 1.19 6.57 -0.31
CA ARG A 125 0.83 5.79 -1.48
C ARG A 125 1.57 4.47 -1.42
N ILE A 126 0.83 3.42 -1.73
CA ILE A 126 1.36 2.11 -2.08
C ILE A 126 1.19 1.97 -3.58
N SER A 127 2.28 1.62 -4.26
CA SER A 127 2.29 1.27 -5.68
C SER A 127 2.91 -0.11 -5.84
N ILE A 128 2.36 -0.94 -6.71
CA ILE A 128 2.84 -2.29 -6.99
C ILE A 128 3.08 -2.37 -8.50
N SER A 129 4.27 -2.79 -8.93
CA SER A 129 4.55 -3.08 -10.34
C SER A 129 4.37 -4.57 -10.67
N GLY A 130 4.02 -4.87 -11.92
CA GLY A 130 3.83 -6.24 -12.39
C GLY A 130 3.32 -6.28 -13.81
N ASN A 131 2.96 -7.48 -14.29
CA ASN A 131 2.19 -7.63 -15.52
C ASN A 131 0.69 -7.33 -15.26
N TYR A 132 -0.08 -7.17 -16.33
CA TYR A 132 -1.49 -6.77 -16.21
C TYR A 132 -2.37 -7.80 -15.52
N GLU A 133 -2.20 -9.09 -15.87
CA GLU A 133 -3.01 -10.18 -15.34
C GLU A 133 -2.84 -10.32 -13.82
N ASP A 134 -1.59 -10.35 -13.37
CA ASP A 134 -1.22 -10.50 -11.96
C ASP A 134 -1.75 -9.32 -11.13
N LEU A 135 -1.58 -8.10 -11.61
CA LEU A 135 -2.07 -6.92 -10.89
C LEU A 135 -3.60 -6.84 -10.86
N THR A 136 -4.26 -7.31 -11.91
CA THR A 136 -5.73 -7.40 -11.95
C THR A 136 -6.23 -8.43 -10.94
N TYR A 137 -5.55 -9.56 -10.83
CA TYR A 137 -5.88 -10.58 -9.84
C TYR A 137 -5.60 -10.10 -8.41
N ILE A 138 -4.46 -9.46 -8.14
CA ILE A 138 -4.16 -8.85 -6.82
C ILE A 138 -5.20 -7.78 -6.46
N LYS A 139 -5.62 -6.95 -7.42
CA LYS A 139 -6.73 -5.98 -7.21
C LYS A 139 -7.99 -6.71 -6.75
N LYS A 140 -8.42 -7.76 -7.45
CA LYS A 140 -9.58 -8.57 -7.06
C LYS A 140 -9.42 -9.15 -5.66
N LEU A 141 -8.25 -9.68 -5.33
CA LEU A 141 -7.98 -10.25 -4.00
C LEU A 141 -8.09 -9.20 -2.89
N PHE A 142 -7.52 -8.02 -3.08
CA PHE A 142 -7.64 -6.92 -2.12
C PHE A 142 -9.08 -6.43 -1.96
N GLU A 143 -9.80 -6.22 -3.06
CA GLU A 143 -11.19 -5.77 -3.02
C GLU A 143 -12.10 -6.78 -2.34
N THR A 144 -11.91 -8.08 -2.62
CA THR A 144 -12.76 -9.16 -2.09
C THR A 144 -12.45 -9.49 -0.64
N ASN A 145 -11.16 -9.65 -0.29
CA ASN A 145 -10.77 -10.19 1.02
C ASN A 145 -10.52 -9.11 2.07
N LEU A 146 -10.12 -7.90 1.67
CA LEU A 146 -9.88 -6.78 2.62
C LEU A 146 -11.03 -5.76 2.61
N GLY A 147 -11.98 -5.88 1.67
CA GLY A 147 -13.05 -4.92 1.49
C GLY A 147 -12.54 -3.49 1.23
N ILE A 148 -11.44 -3.36 0.49
CA ILE A 148 -10.82 -2.06 0.18
C ILE A 148 -10.95 -1.72 -1.28
N LYS A 149 -11.08 -0.44 -1.61
CA LYS A 149 -10.99 0.01 -3.01
C LYS A 149 -9.55 0.42 -3.36
N VAL A 150 -9.01 -0.17 -4.42
CA VAL A 150 -7.71 0.20 -5.00
C VAL A 150 -7.90 0.91 -6.35
N GLY A 151 -6.83 1.50 -6.89
CA GLY A 151 -6.88 2.18 -8.19
C GLY A 151 -7.08 1.22 -9.37
N GLU A 152 -7.18 1.79 -10.57
CA GLU A 152 -7.11 1.01 -11.80
C GLU A 152 -5.68 0.51 -12.06
N VAL A 153 -5.58 -0.62 -12.76
CA VAL A 153 -4.31 -1.14 -13.26
C VAL A 153 -3.95 -0.34 -14.50
N LEU A 154 -2.87 0.43 -14.44
CA LEU A 154 -2.45 1.34 -15.51
C LEU A 154 -1.07 0.96 -16.02
N GLN A 155 -0.89 1.01 -17.34
CA GLN A 155 0.44 0.84 -17.93
C GLN A 155 1.36 1.99 -17.50
N ARG A 156 2.59 1.65 -17.10
CA ARG A 156 3.59 2.64 -16.73
C ARG A 156 4.12 3.31 -17.99
N ARG A 157 3.86 4.61 -18.07
CA ARG A 157 4.36 5.51 -19.11
C ARG A 157 5.74 6.01 -18.73
N GLU A 158 6.79 5.34 -19.19
CA GLU A 158 8.17 5.80 -18.99
C GLU A 158 8.55 6.74 -20.13
N ARG A 159 8.29 8.05 -19.92
CA ARG A 159 8.71 9.12 -20.83
C ARG A 159 7.99 9.08 -22.18
N GLU A 160 6.69 9.36 -22.19
CA GLU A 160 5.88 9.52 -23.41
C GLU A 160 6.51 10.46 -24.46
N ALA A 161 7.27 11.47 -24.02
CA ALA A 161 8.00 12.38 -24.90
C ALA A 161 9.06 11.69 -25.79
N TYR A 162 9.46 10.46 -25.47
CA TYR A 162 10.46 9.67 -26.22
C TYR A 162 9.87 8.38 -26.81
N GLY A 163 8.55 8.17 -26.75
CA GLY A 163 7.89 7.01 -27.36
C GLY A 163 8.21 5.65 -26.72
N VAL A 164 8.80 5.61 -25.52
CA VAL A 164 9.13 4.37 -24.82
C VAL A 164 7.95 3.93 -23.94
N TYR A 165 7.28 2.87 -24.34
CA TYR A 165 6.25 2.22 -23.54
C TYR A 165 6.88 1.05 -22.78
N SER A 166 6.79 1.07 -21.45
CA SER A 166 7.18 -0.10 -20.67
C SER A 166 6.06 -1.13 -20.72
N ASN A 167 6.40 -2.42 -20.84
CA ASN A 167 5.44 -3.52 -20.63
C ASN A 167 5.14 -3.76 -19.13
N SER A 168 5.42 -2.77 -18.28
CA SER A 168 5.17 -2.80 -16.85
C SER A 168 3.87 -2.07 -16.54
N TYR A 169 3.02 -2.69 -15.74
CA TYR A 169 1.79 -2.11 -15.23
C TYR A 169 1.97 -1.73 -13.76
N ARG A 170 1.10 -0.84 -13.27
CA ARG A 170 1.04 -0.44 -11.88
C ARG A 170 -0.37 -0.48 -11.33
N LEU A 171 -0.49 -1.01 -10.12
CA LEU A 171 -1.64 -0.86 -9.25
C LEU A 171 -1.25 0.09 -8.13
N SER A 172 -2.07 1.11 -7.87
CA SER A 172 -1.76 2.09 -6.83
C SER A 172 -2.96 2.37 -5.95
N THR A 173 -2.72 2.56 -4.65
CA THR A 173 -3.72 3.09 -3.73
C THR A 173 -3.13 4.18 -2.85
N GLN A 174 -3.98 5.15 -2.55
CA GLN A 174 -3.70 6.30 -1.68
C GLN A 174 -4.87 6.53 -0.71
N SER A 175 -5.84 5.61 -0.68
CA SER A 175 -6.92 5.62 0.30
C SER A 175 -6.33 5.21 1.65
N ARG A 176 -6.63 5.96 2.71
CA ARG A 176 -6.11 5.65 4.04
C ARG A 176 -6.52 4.25 4.49
N ASP A 177 -7.79 3.88 4.30
CA ASP A 177 -8.29 2.55 4.66
C ASP A 177 -7.53 1.45 3.92
N ALA A 178 -7.39 1.61 2.60
CA ALA A 178 -6.67 0.66 1.76
C ALA A 178 -5.19 0.54 2.15
N VAL A 179 -4.49 1.65 2.32
CA VAL A 179 -3.07 1.66 2.74
C VAL A 179 -2.91 1.03 4.13
N THR A 180 -3.81 1.33 5.07
CA THR A 180 -3.76 0.78 6.43
C THR A 180 -3.94 -0.73 6.40
N LYS A 181 -4.97 -1.24 5.73
CA LYS A 181 -5.26 -2.68 5.65
C LYS A 181 -4.17 -3.45 4.91
N ILE A 182 -3.62 -2.90 3.81
CA ILE A 182 -2.47 -3.51 3.12
C ILE A 182 -1.24 -3.55 4.04
N ILE A 183 -0.96 -2.48 4.78
CA ILE A 183 0.17 -2.46 5.73
C ILE A 183 -0.03 -3.46 6.86
N GLN A 184 -1.24 -3.58 7.41
CA GLN A 184 -1.53 -4.58 8.43
C GLN A 184 -1.40 -6.01 7.90
N LEU A 185 -1.80 -6.25 6.64
CA LEU A 185 -1.64 -7.54 5.99
C LEU A 185 -0.17 -7.96 5.83
N ILE A 186 0.73 -7.01 5.53
CA ILE A 186 2.15 -7.32 5.29
C ILE A 186 3.04 -7.15 6.52
N LYS A 187 2.50 -6.66 7.65
CA LYS A 187 3.24 -6.65 8.92
C LYS A 187 3.60 -8.09 9.32
N GLY A 188 4.77 -8.28 9.92
CA GLY A 188 5.26 -9.58 10.38
C GLY A 188 6.70 -9.50 10.87
N GLU A 189 7.20 -10.62 11.38
CA GLU A 189 8.51 -10.70 12.04
C GLU A 189 9.67 -10.69 11.04
N GLU A 190 9.51 -11.38 9.89
CA GLU A 190 10.55 -11.53 8.86
C GLU A 190 10.45 -10.50 7.72
N ILE A 191 10.48 -9.20 8.02
CA ILE A 191 10.51 -8.13 7.00
C ILE A 191 11.93 -7.56 6.80
N SER A 192 12.24 -7.00 5.63
CA SER A 192 13.50 -6.25 5.46
C SER A 192 13.54 -4.98 6.31
N THR A 193 14.75 -4.48 6.59
CA THR A 193 14.99 -3.18 7.22
C THR A 193 14.27 -2.07 6.46
N TYR A 194 14.32 -2.09 5.12
CA TYR A 194 13.60 -1.16 4.27
C TYR A 194 12.09 -1.18 4.55
N LEU A 195 11.45 -2.36 4.48
CA LEU A 195 10.00 -2.44 4.71
C LEU A 195 9.64 -2.06 6.15
N LYS A 196 10.47 -2.45 7.13
CA LYS A 196 10.32 -2.07 8.54
C LYS A 196 10.37 -0.56 8.74
N GLU A 197 11.27 0.14 8.06
CA GLU A 197 11.34 1.59 8.06
C GLU A 197 10.14 2.24 7.38
N LYS A 198 9.66 1.68 6.26
CA LYS A 198 8.44 2.17 5.59
C LYS A 198 7.21 2.00 6.48
N ILE A 199 7.06 0.86 7.13
CA ILE A 199 5.98 0.58 8.08
C ILE A 199 6.08 1.53 9.27
N LYS A 200 7.25 1.69 9.90
CA LYS A 200 7.46 2.67 10.98
C LYS A 200 7.16 4.10 10.52
N GLY A 201 7.57 4.47 9.32
CA GLY A 201 7.28 5.78 8.72
C GLY A 201 5.79 5.99 8.49
N PHE A 202 5.08 4.95 8.06
CA PHE A 202 3.63 4.97 7.95
C PHE A 202 2.97 5.04 9.32
N ASP A 203 3.35 4.24 10.30
CA ASP A 203 2.78 4.23 11.65
C ASP A 203 2.98 5.60 12.31
N ARG A 204 4.18 6.21 12.19
CA ARG A 204 4.44 7.59 12.65
C ARG A 204 3.58 8.61 11.92
N PHE A 205 3.45 8.51 10.59
CA PHE A 205 2.53 9.38 9.84
C PHE A 205 1.07 9.16 10.28
N HIS A 206 0.69 7.91 10.52
CA HIS A 206 -0.66 7.54 10.91
C HIS A 206 -0.99 8.07 12.30
N ALA A 207 -0.05 8.00 13.25
CA ALA A 207 -0.19 8.53 14.60
C ALA A 207 -0.08 10.07 14.64
N ASN A 208 0.94 10.62 13.99
CA ASN A 208 1.36 12.02 14.22
C ASN A 208 0.85 12.99 13.17
N THR A 209 0.61 12.55 11.92
CA THR A 209 0.15 13.49 10.89
C THR A 209 -1.32 13.83 11.18
N PRO A 210 -1.64 15.11 11.42
CA PRO A 210 -2.99 15.54 11.70
C PRO A 210 -3.96 15.13 10.57
N PHE A 211 -5.18 14.72 10.91
CA PHE A 211 -6.16 14.19 9.92
C PHE A 211 -6.42 15.20 8.77
N ASN A 212 -6.34 16.50 9.04
CA ASN A 212 -6.45 17.60 8.07
C ASN A 212 -5.28 17.69 7.07
N ALA A 213 -4.08 17.20 7.42
CA ALA A 213 -2.94 17.12 6.51
C ALA A 213 -2.96 15.86 5.62
N LYS A 214 -3.70 14.81 6.04
CA LYS A 214 -3.92 13.56 5.29
C LYS A 214 -4.98 13.74 4.22
N ARG A 215 -4.57 14.16 3.02
CA ARG A 215 -5.44 14.32 1.83
C ARG A 215 -6.81 14.98 2.14
N ARG A 216 -6.79 16.28 2.42
CA ARG A 216 -7.80 17.26 1.96
C ARG A 216 -9.29 16.97 2.25
N VAL A 217 -9.65 16.28 3.33
CA VAL A 217 -11.08 16.13 3.68
C VAL A 217 -11.61 17.39 4.40
N PHE A 218 -10.79 18.14 5.15
CA PHE A 218 -11.31 19.11 6.12
C PHE A 218 -10.71 20.52 6.02
N LYS A 219 -10.97 21.21 4.90
CA LYS A 219 -10.85 22.69 4.89
C LYS A 219 -11.97 23.40 5.65
N HIS A 220 -13.05 22.67 5.97
CA HIS A 220 -14.26 23.24 6.56
C HIS A 220 -14.81 22.29 7.62
N TYR A 221 -15.19 22.86 8.77
CA TYR A 221 -15.88 22.17 9.86
C TYR A 221 -16.96 21.20 9.35
N ARG A 222 -17.71 21.60 8.31
CA ARG A 222 -18.75 20.78 7.68
C ARG A 222 -18.27 19.39 7.28
N ASN A 223 -17.17 19.30 6.55
CA ASN A 223 -16.73 18.02 6.02
C ASN A 223 -16.23 17.12 7.15
N ALA A 224 -15.56 17.72 8.16
CA ALA A 224 -15.04 17.03 9.33
C ALA A 224 -16.15 16.42 10.16
N THR A 225 -17.17 17.22 10.46
CA THR A 225 -18.37 16.77 11.14
C THR A 225 -19.05 15.64 10.37
N LEU A 226 -19.24 15.77 9.05
CA LEU A 226 -19.96 14.76 8.27
C LEU A 226 -19.22 13.42 8.13
N ALA A 227 -17.89 13.45 8.01
CA ALA A 227 -17.09 12.23 7.94
C ALA A 227 -17.11 11.46 9.27
N MET A 228 -16.86 12.15 10.40
CA MET A 228 -16.92 11.53 11.73
C MET A 228 -18.33 11.07 12.07
N ALA A 229 -19.36 11.86 11.73
CA ALA A 229 -20.75 11.47 11.94
C ALA A 229 -21.11 10.19 11.18
N ARG A 230 -20.63 10.02 9.93
CA ARG A 230 -20.84 8.80 9.16
C ARG A 230 -20.23 7.58 9.82
N GLU A 231 -19.00 7.69 10.33
CA GLU A 231 -18.34 6.58 11.03
C GLU A 231 -19.06 6.20 12.33
N LEU A 232 -19.71 7.16 12.98
CA LEU A 232 -20.52 6.94 14.18
C LEU A 232 -21.99 6.56 13.89
N GLY A 233 -22.40 6.46 12.62
CA GLY A 233 -23.80 6.21 12.26
C GLY A 233 -24.77 7.36 12.58
N LEU A 234 -24.26 8.59 12.75
CA LEU A 234 -25.03 9.78 13.12
C LEU A 234 -25.50 10.56 11.89
N THR A 235 -26.70 11.14 11.97
CA THR A 235 -27.23 12.02 10.92
C THR A 235 -27.12 13.49 11.34
N ILE A 236 -26.15 14.21 10.77
CA ILE A 236 -25.96 15.65 11.06
C ILE A 236 -26.22 16.48 9.80
N LYS A 237 -27.27 17.31 9.82
CA LYS A 237 -27.69 18.13 8.67
C LYS A 237 -28.32 19.46 9.15
N GLY A 238 -28.15 20.51 8.35
CA GLY A 238 -28.90 21.76 8.50
C GLY A 238 -30.27 21.68 7.84
N ILE A 239 -31.18 22.60 8.19
CA ILE A 239 -32.52 22.70 7.58
C ILE A 239 -32.42 23.40 6.21
N ARG A 240 -32.89 22.74 5.13
CA ARG A 240 -32.99 23.33 3.78
C ARG A 240 -33.94 24.55 3.82
N GLY A 241 -33.56 25.65 3.18
CA GLY A 241 -34.37 26.87 3.11
C GLY A 241 -34.11 27.90 4.21
N SER A 242 -33.27 27.59 5.20
CA SER A 242 -32.79 28.58 6.19
C SER A 242 -31.65 29.43 5.62
N THR A 243 -31.93 30.21 4.57
CA THR A 243 -31.12 31.40 4.24
C THR A 243 -31.41 32.49 5.26
N GLY A 244 -31.12 32.19 6.53
CA GLY A 244 -31.12 33.16 7.61
C GLY A 244 -29.98 34.15 7.41
N THR A 245 -30.29 35.40 7.73
CA THR A 245 -29.41 36.56 7.92
C THR A 245 -27.95 36.22 8.22
N LYS A 246 -27.02 36.98 7.62
CA LYS A 246 -25.57 36.95 7.89
C LYS A 246 -25.32 36.78 9.41
N GLY A 247 -24.95 35.57 9.84
CA GLY A 247 -24.53 35.31 11.22
C GLY A 247 -24.90 33.96 11.84
N PHE A 248 -26.02 33.32 11.48
CA PHE A 248 -26.44 32.06 12.13
C PHE A 248 -26.99 31.03 11.14
N ARG A 249 -26.32 29.87 11.05
CA ARG A 249 -26.78 28.70 10.29
C ARG A 249 -26.82 27.49 11.24
N ALA A 250 -27.99 27.17 11.78
CA ALA A 250 -28.15 26.04 12.69
C ALA A 250 -27.87 24.70 11.97
N ILE A 251 -27.10 23.86 12.63
CA ILE A 251 -26.83 22.47 12.22
C ILE A 251 -27.41 21.56 13.28
N PHE A 252 -28.05 20.46 12.91
CA PHE A 252 -28.73 19.59 13.87
C PHE A 252 -28.22 18.16 13.78
N LEU A 253 -28.20 17.46 14.92
CA LEU A 253 -28.23 16.01 14.96
C LEU A 253 -29.68 15.55 14.82
N TRP A 254 -29.91 14.53 13.99
CA TRP A 254 -31.21 13.95 13.74
C TRP A 254 -31.24 12.49 14.14
N GLU A 255 -32.33 12.10 14.79
CA GLU A 255 -32.72 10.72 15.00
C GLU A 255 -34.06 10.51 14.30
N ALA A 256 -34.07 9.62 13.30
CA ALA A 256 -35.16 9.54 12.32
C ALA A 256 -35.47 10.93 11.71
N ASP A 257 -36.71 11.40 11.86
CA ASP A 257 -37.19 12.68 11.35
C ASP A 257 -37.28 13.78 12.43
N CYS A 258 -36.68 13.55 13.60
CA CYS A 258 -36.69 14.51 14.71
C CYS A 258 -35.29 15.09 14.97
N PRO A 259 -35.13 16.43 15.02
CA PRO A 259 -33.89 17.04 15.47
C PRO A 259 -33.75 16.88 17.00
N VAL A 260 -32.63 16.29 17.45
CA VAL A 260 -32.38 15.99 18.87
C VAL A 260 -31.34 16.90 19.50
N LEU A 261 -30.42 17.45 18.71
CA LEU A 261 -29.44 18.44 19.16
C LEU A 261 -29.27 19.54 18.12
N CYS A 262 -29.08 20.77 18.57
CA CYS A 262 -28.82 21.95 17.73
C CYS A 262 -27.43 22.52 17.99
N PHE A 263 -26.72 22.85 16.94
CA PHE A 263 -25.40 23.43 16.95
C PHE A 263 -25.38 24.80 16.27
N LYS A 264 -24.66 25.75 16.88
CA LYS A 264 -24.39 27.08 16.31
C LYS A 264 -23.34 26.97 15.21
N GLY A 265 -23.78 26.51 14.04
CA GLY A 265 -22.93 26.30 12.87
C GLY A 265 -22.16 24.98 12.90
N TRP A 266 -21.42 24.76 11.80
CA TRP A 266 -20.62 23.55 11.63
C TRP A 266 -19.49 23.45 12.64
N GLU A 267 -18.95 24.55 13.14
CA GLU A 267 -17.93 24.55 14.19
C GLU A 267 -18.44 23.95 15.50
N GLY A 268 -19.65 24.35 15.94
CA GLY A 268 -20.27 23.77 17.14
C GLY A 268 -20.53 22.27 16.96
N ALA A 269 -21.06 21.88 15.80
CA ALA A 269 -21.30 20.48 15.47
C ALA A 269 -20.00 19.68 15.45
N TYR A 270 -18.93 20.25 14.89
CA TYR A 270 -17.61 19.66 14.88
C TYR A 270 -17.06 19.43 16.28
N LYS A 271 -17.07 20.44 17.16
CA LYS A 271 -16.57 20.31 18.53
C LYS A 271 -17.30 19.22 19.31
N TRP A 272 -18.61 19.06 19.09
CA TRP A 272 -19.39 18.01 19.73
C TRP A 272 -19.07 16.62 19.15
N VAL A 273 -19.17 16.44 17.83
CA VAL A 273 -18.88 15.15 17.18
C VAL A 273 -17.45 14.69 17.46
N SER A 274 -16.53 15.64 17.55
CA SER A 274 -15.14 15.38 17.89
C SER A 274 -14.99 14.66 19.24
N LYS A 275 -15.75 15.07 20.25
CA LYS A 275 -15.73 14.46 21.58
C LYS A 275 -16.34 13.06 21.56
N GLU A 276 -17.49 12.90 20.90
CA GLU A 276 -18.16 11.60 20.78
C GLU A 276 -17.33 10.60 19.97
N TYR A 277 -16.65 11.08 18.93
CA TYR A 277 -15.75 10.29 18.12
C TYR A 277 -14.56 9.77 18.95
N GLU A 278 -13.92 10.64 19.73
CA GLU A 278 -12.83 10.26 20.62
C GLU A 278 -13.27 9.26 21.69
N LYS A 279 -14.44 9.49 22.30
CA LYS A 279 -15.01 8.56 23.29
C LYS A 279 -15.32 7.17 22.69
N SER A 280 -15.85 7.13 21.46
CA SER A 280 -16.32 5.87 20.85
C SER A 280 -15.20 5.08 20.18
N THR A 281 -14.17 5.76 19.70
CA THR A 281 -13.11 5.13 18.87
C THR A 281 -11.74 5.15 19.54
N GLY A 282 -11.57 5.90 20.63
CA GLY A 282 -10.28 6.17 21.27
C GLY A 282 -9.39 7.16 20.52
N TYR A 283 -9.87 7.73 19.39
CA TYR A 283 -9.08 8.62 18.55
C TYR A 283 -9.52 10.07 18.70
N ARG A 284 -8.58 10.94 19.10
CA ARG A 284 -8.82 12.39 19.17
C ARG A 284 -9.13 12.94 17.78
N ALA A 285 -10.25 13.65 17.69
CA ALA A 285 -10.68 14.33 16.48
C ALA A 285 -9.71 15.45 16.08
N PRO A 286 -9.70 15.88 14.80
CA PRO A 286 -8.67 16.78 14.28
C PRO A 286 -8.63 18.17 14.95
N MET A 287 -7.72 19.03 14.48
CA MET A 287 -7.89 20.48 14.57
C MET A 287 -8.32 21.01 13.20
N VAL A 288 -9.23 21.98 13.19
CA VAL A 288 -9.65 22.70 11.98
C VAL A 288 -8.96 24.05 12.00
N GLU A 289 -8.23 24.40 10.95
CA GLU A 289 -7.70 25.76 10.80
C GLU A 289 -8.89 26.71 10.65
N SER A 290 -8.97 27.72 11.52
CA SER A 290 -9.87 28.86 11.30
C SER A 290 -9.45 29.53 9.99
N ALA A 291 -10.43 29.81 9.13
CA ALA A 291 -10.21 30.72 8.04
C ALA A 291 -10.09 32.12 8.65
N ASP A 292 -8.87 32.57 8.89
CA ASP A 292 -8.57 34.00 8.91
C ASP A 292 -8.56 34.52 7.46
#